data_AF-E3NAM9-F1
#
_entry.id   AF-E3NAM9-F1
#
_cell.length_a   1.000
_cell.length_b   1.000
_cell.length_c   1.000
_cell.angle_alpha   90.00
_cell.angle_beta   90.00
_cell.angle_gamma   90.00
#
_symmetry.space_group_name_H-M   'P 1'
#
loop_
_entity.id
_entity.type
_entity.pdbx_description
1 polymer ?
#
loop_
_entity_poly.entity_id
_entity_poly.type
_entity_poly.pdbx_seq_one_letter_code
_entity_poly.pdbx_strand_id
1 'polypeptide(L)'
;MLVAVCRGAGALLKSSSHQTARNKVDFFGNVSTLYLYCDVVDPIIVGNTKSSLLSVIPCRGNFGEMIHHTVAYPRYLPLMNSTIDSIRVELLSEFDEQIDFNWGSTIIILHF
;
A
#
# COMPACT_ATOMS: atom_id res chain seq x y z
N MET A 1 4.42 -1.75 14.77
CA MET A 1 4.09 -0.33 14.48
C MET A 1 4.55 -0.02 13.07
N LEU A 2 3.62 0.32 12.17
CA LEU A 2 3.96 0.74 10.80
C LEU A 2 4.03 2.27 10.77
N VAL A 3 5.13 2.81 10.25
CA VAL A 3 5.25 4.21 9.89
C VAL A 3 5.45 4.29 8.38
N ALA A 4 4.40 4.72 7.68
CA ALA A 4 4.47 5.00 6.26
C ALA A 4 4.54 6.51 6.06
N VAL A 5 5.65 7.00 5.51
CA VAL A 5 5.81 8.39 5.10
C VAL A 5 5.71 8.44 3.59
N CYS A 6 4.55 8.88 3.10
CA CYS A 6 4.25 8.91 1.68
C CYS A 6 4.00 10.36 1.28
N ARG A 7 4.80 10.88 0.35
CA ARG A 7 4.42 12.09 -0.40
C ARG A 7 3.55 11.63 -1.57
N GLY A 8 2.42 12.30 -1.82
CA GLY A 8 1.44 11.90 -2.84
C GLY A 8 2.11 11.35 -4.10
N ALA A 9 1.84 10.08 -4.40
CA ALA A 9 2.51 9.35 -5.46
C ALA A 9 2.23 10.03 -6.81
N GLY A 10 3.26 10.64 -7.41
CA GLY A 10 3.20 11.12 -8.78
C GLY A 10 3.72 10.03 -9.70
N ALA A 11 2.84 9.40 -10.48
CA ALA A 11 3.22 8.40 -11.48
C ALA A 11 4.23 8.98 -12.47
N LEU A 12 5.41 8.34 -12.58
CA LEU A 12 6.53 8.82 -13.39
C LEU A 12 6.41 8.36 -14.87
N LEU A 13 6.72 9.27 -15.78
CA LEU A 13 6.41 9.20 -17.20
C LEU A 13 7.43 8.34 -18.01
N LYS A 14 6.96 7.31 -18.73
CA LYS A 14 7.61 6.72 -19.93
C LYS A 14 6.82 7.02 -21.22
N SER A 15 7.49 7.49 -22.27
CA SER A 15 6.94 8.01 -23.53
C SER A 15 6.82 6.97 -24.64
N SER A 16 5.67 6.86 -25.31
CA SER A 16 5.55 6.58 -26.76
C SER A 16 4.12 6.71 -27.29
N SER A 17 4.00 6.95 -28.59
CA SER A 17 2.95 7.65 -29.34
C SER A 17 1.70 6.86 -29.75
N HIS A 18 0.61 6.95 -28.97
CA HIS A 18 -0.81 6.82 -29.38
C HIS A 18 -1.65 7.69 -28.40
N GLN A 19 -2.52 8.57 -28.89
CA GLN A 19 -3.34 9.46 -28.02
C GLN A 19 -4.54 8.70 -27.45
N THR A 20 -4.29 7.75 -26.57
CA THR A 20 -5.20 7.40 -25.49
C THR A 20 -4.77 8.17 -24.25
N ALA A 21 -5.73 8.60 -23.42
CA ALA A 21 -5.38 9.22 -22.14
C ALA A 21 -4.47 8.25 -21.37
N ARG A 22 -3.26 8.70 -21.05
CA ARG A 22 -2.18 7.90 -20.45
C ARG A 22 -2.60 7.27 -19.12
N ASN A 23 -3.54 7.92 -18.43
CA ASN A 23 -3.99 7.56 -17.10
C ASN A 23 -5.49 7.23 -17.16
N LYS A 24 -5.92 6.27 -16.34
CA LYS A 24 -7.34 6.02 -16.09
C LYS A 24 -7.98 7.30 -15.53
N VAL A 25 -9.26 7.54 -15.86
CA VAL A 25 -10.00 8.70 -15.33
C VAL A 25 -10.05 8.57 -13.82
N ASP A 26 -9.34 9.47 -13.17
CA ASP A 26 -9.24 9.54 -11.72
C ASP A 26 -10.05 10.73 -11.22
N PHE A 27 -11.14 10.44 -10.55
CA PHE A 27 -12.05 11.45 -10.01
C PHE A 27 -11.56 12.05 -8.68
N PHE A 28 -10.55 11.44 -8.05
CA PHE A 28 -10.10 11.79 -6.70
C PHE A 28 -8.66 12.30 -6.62
N GLY A 29 -7.88 12.17 -7.70
CA GLY A 29 -6.56 12.77 -7.82
C GLY A 29 -5.52 12.04 -6.97
N ASN A 30 -4.98 10.98 -7.55
CA ASN A 30 -4.03 10.01 -7.01
C ASN A 30 -4.55 9.11 -5.89
N VAL A 31 -3.83 8.00 -5.75
CA VAL A 31 -3.96 6.91 -4.76
C VAL A 31 -4.63 7.37 -3.48
N SER A 32 -5.91 7.05 -3.34
CA SER A 32 -6.71 7.42 -2.18
C SER A 32 -6.40 6.53 -0.98
N THR A 33 -5.97 5.30 -1.25
CA THR A 33 -5.80 4.26 -0.25
C THR A 33 -4.65 3.34 -0.60
N LEU A 34 -3.77 3.09 0.35
CA LEU A 34 -2.70 2.10 0.22
C LEU A 34 -3.12 0.81 0.95
N TYR A 35 -2.94 -0.31 0.28
CA TYR A 35 -3.17 -1.63 0.82
C TYR A 35 -1.83 -2.28 1.13
N LEU A 36 -1.67 -2.69 2.39
CA LEU A 36 -0.48 -3.38 2.88
C LEU A 36 -0.76 -4.87 2.96
N TYR A 37 -0.13 -5.66 2.09
CA TYR A 37 -0.24 -7.12 2.08
C TYR A 37 0.98 -7.77 2.69
N CYS A 38 0.80 -8.94 3.31
CA CYS A 38 1.88 -9.72 3.90
C CYS A 38 1.63 -11.20 3.67
N ASP A 39 2.57 -11.88 3.03
CA ASP A 39 2.42 -13.27 2.59
C ASP A 39 2.31 -14.31 3.72
N VAL A 40 2.84 -14.01 4.91
CA VAL A 40 2.80 -14.94 6.06
C VAL A 40 1.49 -14.91 6.85
N VAL A 41 0.61 -13.93 6.61
CA VAL A 41 -0.67 -13.79 7.31
C VAL A 41 -1.70 -14.75 6.70
N ASP A 42 -2.47 -15.45 7.56
CA ASP A 42 -3.57 -16.30 7.09
C ASP A 42 -4.60 -15.47 6.31
N PRO A 43 -4.87 -15.80 5.03
CA PRO A 43 -5.69 -14.95 4.19
C PRO A 43 -7.11 -14.83 4.74
N ILE A 44 -7.61 -13.61 4.84
CA ILE A 44 -8.97 -13.31 5.29
C ILE A 44 -9.86 -12.94 4.10
N ILE A 45 -11.18 -13.08 4.25
CA ILE A 45 -12.12 -12.63 3.24
C ILE A 45 -12.23 -11.11 3.34
N VAL A 46 -11.90 -10.41 2.25
CA VAL A 46 -12.02 -8.96 2.10
C VAL A 46 -12.89 -8.69 0.87
N GLY A 47 -14.11 -8.22 1.10
CA GLY A 47 -15.08 -8.03 0.01
C GLY A 47 -15.44 -9.35 -0.66
N ASN A 48 -15.05 -9.51 -1.93
CA ASN A 48 -15.29 -10.71 -2.74
C ASN A 48 -14.04 -11.56 -2.98
N THR A 49 -12.89 -11.22 -2.39
CA THR A 49 -11.63 -11.97 -2.55
C THR A 49 -11.07 -12.44 -1.21
N LYS A 50 -10.25 -13.49 -1.24
CA LYS A 50 -9.47 -13.93 -0.09
C LYS A 50 -8.06 -13.33 -0.21
N SER A 51 -7.62 -12.58 0.79
CA SER A 51 -6.35 -11.86 0.72
C SER A 51 -5.66 -11.76 2.07
N SER A 52 -4.32 -11.78 2.07
CA SER A 52 -3.47 -11.62 3.25
C SER A 52 -3.21 -10.15 3.54
N LEU A 53 -4.29 -9.41 3.79
CA LEU A 53 -4.28 -7.97 4.03
C LEU A 53 -3.89 -7.68 5.48
N LEU A 54 -2.77 -6.98 5.66
CA LEU A 54 -2.24 -6.57 6.97
C LEU A 54 -2.85 -5.24 7.43
N SER A 55 -2.96 -4.26 6.54
CA SER A 55 -3.51 -2.95 6.87
C SER A 55 -4.01 -2.19 5.65
N VAL A 56 -4.91 -1.24 5.90
CA VAL A 56 -5.41 -0.28 4.91
C VAL A 56 -5.08 1.11 5.40
N ILE A 57 -4.33 1.86 4.62
CA ILE A 57 -3.78 3.16 4.99
C ILE A 57 -4.46 4.22 4.13
N PRO A 58 -5.33 5.07 4.70
CA PRO A 58 -5.94 6.14 3.94
C PRO A 58 -4.91 7.24 3.67
N CYS A 59 -4.75 7.61 2.40
CA CYS A 59 -3.96 8.76 1.99
C CYS A 59 -4.81 10.02 2.17
N ARG A 60 -4.59 10.75 3.27
CA ARG A 60 -5.28 12.01 3.55
C ARG A 60 -4.27 13.15 3.44
N GLY A 61 -4.32 13.92 2.36
CA GLY A 61 -3.46 15.09 2.16
C GLY A 61 -3.61 15.65 0.76
N ASN A 62 -3.13 16.87 0.57
CA ASN A 62 -3.15 17.53 -0.73
C ASN A 62 -1.95 17.11 -1.59
N PHE A 63 -2.06 17.34 -2.91
CA PHE A 63 -0.94 17.08 -3.82
C PHE A 63 0.34 17.82 -3.36
N GLY A 64 1.45 17.09 -3.27
CA GLY A 64 2.74 17.62 -2.82
C GLY A 64 2.93 17.68 -1.30
N GLU A 65 1.90 17.37 -0.51
CA GLU A 65 2.00 17.24 0.95
C GLU A 65 2.64 15.91 1.33
N MET A 66 3.42 15.92 2.42
CA MET A 66 3.97 14.70 3.02
C MET A 66 3.00 14.21 4.08
N ILE A 67 2.47 13.01 3.89
CA ILE A 67 1.52 12.40 4.81
C ILE A 67 2.28 11.39 5.66
N HIS A 68 2.05 11.45 6.97
CA HIS A 68 2.58 10.49 7.93
C HIS A 68 1.43 9.64 8.47
N HIS A 69 1.50 8.33 8.24
CA HIS A 69 0.56 7.39 8.84
C HIS A 69 1.26 6.50 9.85
N THR A 70 0.67 6.39 11.04
CA THR A 70 1.17 5.53 12.11
C THR A 70 0.05 4.68 12.67
N VAL A 71 0.28 3.38 12.68
CA VAL A 71 -0.62 2.43 13.35
C VAL A 71 -0.27 2.42 14.84
N ALA A 72 -1.11 3.08 15.65
CA ALA A 72 -0.88 3.26 17.09
C ALA A 72 -0.93 1.95 17.89
N TYR A 73 -1.81 1.02 17.49
CA TYR A 73 -2.00 -0.25 18.18
C TYR A 73 -1.69 -1.42 17.22
N PRO A 74 -0.69 -2.27 17.52
CA PRO A 74 -0.41 -3.42 16.67
C PRO A 74 -1.58 -4.40 16.69
N ARG A 75 -1.98 -4.87 15.51
CA ARG A 75 -3.00 -5.90 15.36
C ARG A 75 -2.32 -7.25 15.16
N TYR A 76 -2.56 -8.18 16.07
CA TYR A 76 -2.13 -9.57 15.92
C TYR A 76 -3.08 -10.29 14.98
N LEU A 77 -2.52 -10.94 13.96
CA LEU A 77 -3.24 -11.73 12.99
C LEU A 77 -2.72 -13.17 13.02
N PRO A 78 -3.57 -14.16 12.73
CA PRO A 78 -3.11 -15.54 12.59
C PRO A 78 -2.12 -15.65 11.43
N LEU A 79 -1.11 -16.48 11.61
CA LEU A 79 -0.11 -16.80 10.59
C LEU A 79 -0.54 -18.06 9.85
N MET A 80 -0.22 -18.17 8.55
CA MET A 80 -0.46 -19.43 7.81
C MET A 80 0.38 -20.58 8.34
N ASN A 81 1.63 -20.28 8.71
CA ASN A 81 2.64 -21.28 9.07
C ASN A 81 3.22 -20.98 10.45
N SER A 82 3.65 -22.03 11.16
CA SER A 82 4.32 -21.92 12.46
C SER A 82 5.81 -21.53 12.35
N THR A 83 6.39 -21.69 11.17
CA THR A 83 7.78 -21.33 10.86
C THR A 83 7.81 -20.37 9.69
N ILE A 84 8.61 -19.30 9.80
CA ILE A 84 8.75 -18.24 8.81
C ILE A 84 10.22 -18.17 8.38
N ASP A 85 10.50 -18.46 7.12
CA ASP A 85 11.84 -18.29 6.53
C ASP A 85 12.02 -16.90 5.91
N SER A 86 10.98 -16.41 5.24
CA SER A 86 10.96 -15.10 4.59
C SER A 86 9.60 -14.43 4.76
N ILE A 87 9.63 -13.10 4.77
CA ILE A 87 8.43 -12.27 4.84
C ILE A 87 8.46 -11.33 3.65
N ARG A 88 7.45 -11.42 2.80
CA ARG A 88 7.21 -10.46 1.72
C ARG A 88 6.08 -9.52 2.13
N VAL A 89 6.32 -8.24 1.91
CA VAL A 89 5.35 -7.19 2.18
C VAL A 89 5.19 -6.35 0.93
N GLU A 90 3.94 -6.05 0.57
CA GLU A 90 3.61 -5.29 -0.64
C GLU A 90 2.69 -4.12 -0.31
N LEU A 91 2.95 -2.98 -0.94
CA LEU A 91 2.15 -1.76 -0.85
C LEU A 91 1.58 -1.48 -2.22
N LEU A 92 0.27 -1.66 -2.34
CA LEU A 92 -0.46 -1.53 -3.60
C LEU A 92 -1.51 -0.43 -3.49
N SER A 93 -1.81 0.22 -4.61
CA SER A 93 -2.96 1.13 -4.73
C SER A 93 -4.28 0.35 -4.70
N GLU A 94 -5.39 1.07 -4.67
CA GLU A 94 -6.73 0.53 -4.91
C GLU A 94 -6.91 -0.18 -6.26
N PHE A 95 -5.98 0.04 -7.20
CA PHE A 95 -5.98 -0.58 -8.53
C PHE A 95 -4.99 -1.74 -8.65
N ASP A 96 -4.46 -2.24 -7.53
CA ASP A 96 -3.47 -3.33 -7.49
C ASP A 96 -2.14 -2.96 -8.16
N GLU A 97 -1.86 -1.66 -8.25
CA GLU A 97 -0.63 -1.12 -8.86
C GLU A 97 0.40 -0.83 -7.78
N GLN A 98 1.67 -1.20 -8.04
CA GLN A 98 2.76 -0.93 -7.12
C GLN A 98 2.97 0.58 -6.98
N ILE A 99 3.25 1.01 -5.75
CA ILE A 99 3.40 2.42 -5.43
C ILE A 99 4.86 2.84 -5.54
N ASP A 100 5.12 3.75 -6.48
CA ASP A 100 6.42 4.38 -6.62
C ASP A 100 6.54 5.58 -5.66
N PHE A 101 7.23 5.36 -4.54
CA PHE A 101 7.56 6.46 -3.63
C PHE A 101 8.74 7.26 -4.17
N ASN A 102 8.47 8.47 -4.68
CA ASN A 102 9.53 9.37 -5.15
C ASN A 102 10.49 9.78 -4.03
N TRP A 103 9.96 10.04 -2.82
CA TRP A 103 10.73 10.38 -1.62
C TRP A 103 9.98 9.94 -0.37
N GLY A 104 10.71 9.73 0.72
CA GLY A 104 10.16 9.32 2.01
C GLY A 104 10.87 8.10 2.56
N SER A 105 10.36 7.57 3.66
CA SER A 105 10.83 6.32 4.25
C SER A 105 9.63 5.54 4.76
N THR A 106 9.65 4.24 4.52
CA THR A 106 8.63 3.31 5.01
C THR A 106 9.29 2.37 5.98
N ILE A 107 8.76 2.32 7.20
CA ILE A 107 9.27 1.48 8.29
C ILE A 107 8.16 0.53 8.71
N ILE A 108 8.45 -0.76 8.67
CA ILE A 108 7.54 -1.82 9.08
C ILE A 108 8.13 -2.53 10.30
N ILE A 109 7.40 -2.51 11.42
CA ILE A 109 7.76 -3.24 12.62
C ILE A 109 6.71 -4.33 12.84
N LEU A 110 7.14 -5.59 12.69
CA LEU A 110 6.35 -6.79 12.90
C LEU A 110 6.65 -7.39 14.28
N HIS A 111 5.62 -7.88 14.96
CA HIS A 111 5.73 -8.58 16.25
C HIS A 111 5.27 -10.03 16.03
N PHE A 112 6.06 -11.00 16.50
CA PHE A 112 5.78 -12.44 16.44
C PHE A 112 5.87 -13.04 17.84
#